data_AF-A0A3S2BDX7-F1
#
_entry.id   AF-A0A3S2BDX7-F1
#
_cell.length_a   1.000
_cell.length_b   1.000
_cell.length_c   1.000
_cell.angle_alpha   90.00
_cell.angle_beta   90.00
_cell.angle_gamma   90.00
#
_symmetry.space_group_name_H-M   'P 1'
#
loop_
_entity.id
_entity.type
_entity.pdbx_description
1 polymer ?
#
loop_
_entity_poly.entity_id
_entity_poly.type
_entity_poly.pdbx_seq_one_letter_code
_entity_poly.pdbx_strand_id
1 'polypeptide(L)'
;MKRAAVTRRLIGLLLLAGGHPSTGFAQEALQPYQLVRSLQLIQDRIAAGDHAALPMQAKLLEMTDARLRAANAEDYKDPKNFRALLVYGMSGGNPVTVEAATSRATADPQSLAIAKGVIEYLNGRPGKAIEALR
;
A
#
# COMPACT_ATOMS: atom_id res chain seq x y z
N MET A 1 -54.08 45.12 -44.09
CA MET A 1 -54.26 46.14 -43.03
C MET A 1 -54.17 45.46 -41.67
N LYS A 2 -53.38 46.05 -40.75
CA LYS A 2 -53.42 45.92 -39.27
C LYS A 2 -52.94 44.61 -38.58
N ARG A 3 -51.68 44.69 -38.12
CA ARG A 3 -51.05 44.28 -36.84
C ARG A 3 -51.92 43.65 -35.73
N ALA A 4 -51.38 42.61 -35.09
CA ALA A 4 -51.13 42.43 -33.64
C ALA A 4 -50.96 40.93 -33.35
N ALA A 5 -49.75 40.42 -33.10
CA ALA A 5 -49.16 40.20 -31.77
C ALA A 5 -50.07 39.47 -30.79
N VAL A 6 -49.68 38.28 -30.32
CA VAL A 6 -49.53 37.92 -28.89
C VAL A 6 -48.90 36.52 -28.78
N THR A 7 -47.60 36.57 -28.49
CA THR A 7 -46.78 35.70 -27.64
C THR A 7 -47.51 34.67 -26.78
N ARG A 8 -47.15 33.38 -26.88
CA ARG A 8 -47.24 32.47 -25.73
C ARG A 8 -46.17 31.37 -25.79
N ARG A 9 -45.19 31.58 -24.90
CA ARG A 9 -44.26 30.66 -24.23
C ARG A 9 -44.49 29.16 -24.48
N LEU A 10 -43.41 28.48 -24.84
CA LEU A 10 -43.01 27.18 -24.28
C LEU A 10 -41.52 26.97 -24.58
N ILE A 11 -40.66 27.55 -23.73
CA ILE A 11 -39.24 27.17 -23.68
C ILE A 11 -39.20 25.88 -22.89
N GLY A 12 -39.14 24.75 -23.60
CA GLY A 12 -38.84 23.45 -23.04
C GLY A 12 -37.40 23.46 -22.53
N LEU A 13 -37.25 23.25 -21.23
CA LEU A 13 -35.97 23.12 -20.55
C LEU A 13 -35.33 21.77 -20.93
N LEU A 14 -34.57 21.76 -22.03
CA LEU A 14 -33.75 20.63 -22.46
C LEU A 14 -32.41 20.65 -21.70
N LEU A 15 -32.41 20.23 -20.44
CA LEU A 15 -31.19 20.00 -19.63
C LEU A 15 -30.75 18.54 -19.81
N LEU A 16 -30.05 18.25 -20.91
CA LEU A 16 -29.63 16.88 -21.24
C LEU A 16 -28.23 16.76 -21.88
N ALA A 17 -27.29 17.66 -21.57
CA ALA A 17 -25.92 17.46 -22.03
C ALA A 17 -24.91 18.01 -21.02
N GLY A 18 -24.06 17.11 -20.50
CA GLY A 18 -22.91 17.49 -19.68
C GLY A 18 -22.80 16.77 -18.34
N GLY A 19 -23.33 15.56 -18.19
CA GLY A 19 -22.80 14.63 -17.19
C GLY A 19 -21.37 14.31 -17.57
N HIS A 20 -20.42 15.15 -17.16
CA HIS A 20 -19.02 14.74 -17.17
C HIS A 20 -18.95 13.46 -16.35
N PRO A 21 -18.40 12.36 -16.90
CA PRO A 21 -18.03 11.25 -16.04
C PRO A 21 -17.05 11.86 -15.05
N SER A 22 -17.49 12.05 -13.80
CA SER A 22 -16.57 12.17 -12.70
C SER A 22 -15.78 10.88 -12.78
N THR A 23 -14.57 10.94 -13.32
CA THR A 23 -13.54 9.94 -13.04
C THR A 23 -13.43 9.96 -11.53
N GLY A 24 -14.23 9.14 -10.87
CA GLY A 24 -14.06 8.87 -9.45
C GLY A 24 -12.60 8.53 -9.31
N PHE A 25 -11.89 9.26 -8.46
CA PHE A 25 -10.49 8.97 -8.14
C PHE A 25 -10.38 7.46 -8.02
N ALA A 26 -9.74 6.80 -8.98
CA ALA A 26 -9.36 5.42 -8.82
C ALA A 26 -8.64 5.43 -7.49
N GLN A 27 -9.19 4.78 -6.46
CA GLN A 27 -8.59 4.76 -5.14
C GLN A 27 -7.18 4.24 -5.36
N GLU A 28 -6.22 5.15 -5.34
CA GLU A 28 -4.84 4.84 -5.68
C GLU A 28 -4.43 3.79 -4.66
N ALA A 29 -4.11 2.59 -5.16
CA ALA A 29 -3.91 1.45 -4.28
C ALA A 29 -2.85 1.81 -3.25
N LEU A 30 -3.14 1.55 -1.97
CA LEU A 30 -2.26 1.95 -0.87
C LEU A 30 -0.82 1.52 -1.15
N GLN A 31 0.10 2.45 -0.92
CA GLN A 31 1.53 2.19 -1.02
C GLN A 31 1.95 1.22 0.10
N PRO A 32 2.98 0.37 -0.13
CA PRO A 32 3.46 -0.58 0.86
C PRO A 32 3.69 0.02 2.25
N TYR A 33 4.30 1.22 2.32
CA TYR A 33 4.56 1.88 3.59
C TYR A 33 3.29 2.27 4.36
N GLN A 34 2.19 2.56 3.66
CA GLN A 34 0.91 2.93 4.30
C GLN A 34 0.28 1.72 4.97
N LEU A 35 0.27 0.56 4.32
CA LEU A 35 -0.25 -0.69 4.87
C LEU A 35 0.56 -1.15 6.10
N VAL A 36 1.89 -1.08 6.01
CA VAL A 36 2.76 -1.40 7.14
C VAL A 36 2.53 -0.44 8.31
N ARG A 37 2.30 0.85 8.05
CA ARG A 37 1.98 1.80 9.11
C ARG A 37 0.64 1.46 9.80
N SER A 38 -0.37 1.06 9.03
CA SER A 38 -1.63 0.58 9.60
C SER A 38 -1.43 -0.68 10.44
N LEU A 39 -0.59 -1.62 9.99
CA LEU A 39 -0.26 -2.83 10.74
C LEU A 39 0.39 -2.48 12.09
N GLN A 40 1.34 -1.56 12.11
CA GLN A 40 1.98 -1.11 13.35
C GLN A 40 0.98 -0.50 14.34
N LEU A 41 0.04 0.33 13.88
CA LEU A 41 -0.98 0.92 14.75
C LEU A 41 -1.88 -0.16 15.39
N ILE A 42 -2.18 -1.23 14.67
CA ILE A 42 -2.89 -2.39 15.22
C ILE A 42 -2.01 -3.15 16.22
N GLN A 43 -0.72 -3.34 15.92
CA GLN A 43 0.23 -3.97 16.84
C GLN A 43 0.39 -3.17 18.15
N ASP A 44 0.39 -1.85 18.07
CA ASP A 44 0.42 -0.95 19.25
C ASP A 44 -0.83 -1.12 20.12
N ARG A 45 -2.02 -1.24 19.50
CA ARG A 45 -3.28 -1.52 20.22
C ARG A 45 -3.25 -2.88 20.92
N ILE A 46 -2.76 -3.91 20.24
CA ILE A 46 -2.63 -5.26 20.82
C ILE A 46 -1.64 -5.23 21.99
N ALA A 47 -0.52 -4.52 21.86
CA ALA A 47 0.44 -4.33 22.95
C ALA A 47 -0.19 -3.57 24.14
N ALA A 48 -1.14 -2.68 23.89
CA ALA A 48 -1.94 -2.00 24.91
C ALA A 48 -3.07 -2.86 25.51
N GLY A 49 -3.22 -4.13 25.10
CA GLY A 49 -4.20 -5.07 25.65
C GLY A 49 -5.51 -5.19 24.85
N ASP A 50 -5.63 -4.53 23.70
CA ASP A 50 -6.80 -4.68 22.82
C ASP A 50 -6.70 -5.96 21.99
N HIS A 51 -7.02 -7.10 22.63
CA HIS A 51 -7.01 -8.40 21.98
C HIS A 51 -8.06 -8.54 20.87
N ALA A 52 -9.10 -7.70 20.84
CA ALA A 52 -10.09 -7.69 19.77
C ALA A 52 -9.49 -7.20 18.43
N ALA A 53 -8.29 -6.63 18.45
CA ALA A 53 -7.58 -6.20 17.26
C ALA A 53 -6.77 -7.31 16.55
N LEU A 54 -6.67 -8.52 17.14
CA LEU A 54 -5.94 -9.65 16.53
C LEU A 54 -6.42 -10.03 15.12
N PRO A 55 -7.74 -10.14 14.83
CA PRO A 55 -8.21 -10.43 13.48
C PRO A 55 -7.84 -9.32 12.47
N MET A 56 -7.81 -8.06 12.92
CA MET A 56 -7.39 -6.94 12.07
C MET A 56 -5.89 -7.02 11.74
N GLN A 57 -5.05 -7.46 12.69
CA GLN A 57 -3.62 -7.69 12.43
C GLN A 57 -3.43 -8.74 11.34
N ALA A 58 -4.11 -9.88 11.45
CA ALA A 58 -4.03 -10.95 10.46
C ALA A 58 -4.45 -10.47 9.07
N LYS A 59 -5.55 -9.70 8.99
CA LYS A 59 -6.01 -9.16 7.71
C LYS A 59 -5.04 -8.14 7.11
N LEU A 60 -4.46 -7.26 7.93
CA LEU A 60 -3.47 -6.30 7.46
C LEU A 60 -2.17 -6.98 7.00
N LEU A 61 -1.74 -8.05 7.66
CA LEU A 61 -0.61 -8.87 7.19
C LEU A 61 -0.89 -9.47 5.81
N GLU A 62 -2.08 -10.04 5.61
CA GLU A 62 -2.52 -10.61 4.32
C GLU A 62 -2.56 -9.55 3.20
N MET A 63 -3.14 -8.38 3.47
CA MET A 63 -3.22 -7.28 2.50
C MET A 63 -1.83 -6.72 2.16
N THR A 64 -0.98 -6.58 3.17
CA THR A 64 0.40 -6.11 3.00
C THR A 64 1.21 -7.10 2.17
N ASP A 65 1.08 -8.40 2.45
CA ASP A 65 1.71 -9.47 1.67
C ASP A 65 1.35 -9.40 0.18
N ALA A 66 0.05 -9.28 -0.12
CA ALA A 66 -0.42 -9.17 -1.48
C ALA A 66 0.12 -7.92 -2.18
N ARG A 67 0.13 -6.76 -1.49
CA ARG A 67 0.66 -5.50 -2.06
C ARG A 67 2.16 -5.56 -2.32
N LEU A 68 2.94 -6.19 -1.44
CA LEU A 68 4.39 -6.35 -1.60
C LEU A 68 4.73 -7.36 -2.72
N ARG A 69 3.94 -8.42 -2.87
CA ARG A 69 4.08 -9.35 -4.01
C ARG A 69 3.77 -8.69 -5.35
N ALA A 70 2.78 -7.80 -5.38
CA ALA A 70 2.41 -7.04 -6.57
C ALA A 70 3.34 -5.85 -6.87
N ALA A 71 4.17 -5.44 -5.89
CA ALA A 71 5.05 -4.29 -6.04
C ALA A 71 6.16 -4.54 -7.07
N ASN A 72 6.41 -3.53 -7.90
CA ASN A 72 7.46 -3.56 -8.92
C ASN A 72 8.70 -2.76 -8.48
N ALA A 73 9.75 -2.74 -9.31
CA ALA A 73 11.00 -2.04 -9.00
C ALA A 73 10.81 -0.52 -8.81
N GLU A 74 9.83 0.10 -9.49
CA GLU A 74 9.54 1.53 -9.37
C GLU A 74 8.95 1.87 -8.00
N ASP A 75 8.08 1.02 -7.44
CA ASP A 75 7.56 1.19 -6.08
C ASP A 75 8.69 1.29 -5.04
N TYR A 76 9.79 0.56 -5.25
CA TYR A 76 10.92 0.52 -4.32
C TYR A 76 11.92 1.66 -4.50
N LYS A 77 11.74 2.54 -5.49
CA LYS A 77 12.50 3.80 -5.56
C LYS A 77 12.15 4.75 -4.42
N ASP A 78 10.94 4.64 -3.86
CA ASP A 78 10.62 5.32 -2.61
C ASP A 78 11.26 4.52 -1.44
N PRO A 79 12.25 5.10 -0.73
CA PRO A 79 12.93 4.40 0.36
C PRO A 79 11.98 3.99 1.50
N LYS A 80 10.81 4.63 1.65
CA LYS A 80 9.79 4.22 2.62
C LYS A 80 9.24 2.84 2.29
N ASN A 81 9.06 2.52 1.00
CA ASN A 81 8.53 1.23 0.57
C ASN A 81 9.54 0.10 0.78
N PHE A 82 10.83 0.37 0.53
CA PHE A 82 11.88 -0.61 0.84
C PHE A 82 12.00 -0.85 2.35
N ARG A 83 11.97 0.22 3.16
CA ARG A 83 11.97 0.06 4.62
C ARG A 83 10.73 -0.69 5.12
N ALA A 84 9.56 -0.41 4.53
CA ALA A 84 8.31 -1.09 4.86
C ALA A 84 8.38 -2.58 4.59
N LEU A 85 9.02 -3.02 3.51
CA LEU A 85 9.27 -4.42 3.21
C LEU A 85 10.02 -5.14 4.35
N LEU A 86 11.07 -4.52 4.86
CA LEU A 86 11.87 -5.09 5.95
C LEU A 86 11.09 -5.13 7.26
N VAL A 87 10.38 -4.04 7.59
CA VAL A 87 9.51 -3.97 8.77
C VAL A 87 8.40 -5.02 8.70
N TYR A 88 7.76 -5.18 7.54
CA TYR A 88 6.76 -6.23 7.33
C TYR A 88 7.29 -7.62 7.68
N GLY A 89 8.49 -7.96 7.20
CA GLY A 89 9.15 -9.22 7.56
C GLY A 89 9.32 -9.39 9.07
N MET A 90 9.85 -8.37 9.74
CA MET A 90 10.06 -8.37 11.20
C MET A 90 8.75 -8.37 12.01
N SER A 91 7.65 -7.86 11.43
CA SER A 91 6.32 -7.83 12.04
C SER A 91 5.56 -9.17 11.95
N GLY A 92 6.21 -10.24 11.50
CA GLY A 92 5.60 -11.57 11.31
C GLY A 92 5.10 -11.81 9.88
N GLY A 93 5.58 -11.03 8.91
CA GLY A 93 5.29 -11.22 7.49
C GLY A 93 5.92 -12.47 6.90
N ASN A 94 5.51 -12.82 5.68
CA ASN A 94 6.00 -13.98 4.93
C ASN A 94 7.46 -13.77 4.46
N PRO A 95 8.44 -14.57 4.93
CA PRO A 95 9.84 -14.43 4.55
C PRO A 95 10.07 -14.59 3.04
N VAL A 96 9.28 -15.44 2.37
CA VAL A 96 9.37 -15.67 0.91
C VAL A 96 8.98 -14.39 0.15
N THR A 97 7.98 -13.67 0.64
CA THR A 97 7.59 -12.36 0.07
C THR A 97 8.70 -11.34 0.24
N VAL A 98 9.37 -11.33 1.41
CA VAL A 98 10.49 -10.43 1.68
C VAL A 98 11.63 -10.68 0.70
N GLU A 99 12.06 -11.94 0.58
CA GLU A 99 13.14 -12.33 -0.33
C GLU A 99 12.83 -11.99 -1.79
N ALA A 100 11.64 -12.38 -2.27
CA ALA A 100 11.25 -12.13 -3.65
C ALA A 100 11.11 -10.64 -3.97
N ALA A 101 10.59 -9.84 -3.04
CA ALA A 101 10.48 -8.40 -3.24
C ALA A 101 11.84 -7.69 -3.19
N THR A 102 12.72 -8.10 -2.27
CA THR A 102 14.09 -7.58 -2.20
C THR A 102 14.86 -7.88 -3.49
N SER A 103 14.68 -9.06 -4.09
CA SER A 103 15.36 -9.41 -5.34
C SER A 103 14.92 -8.56 -6.55
N ARG A 104 13.75 -7.92 -6.48
CA ARG A 104 13.25 -6.99 -7.52
C ARG A 104 13.57 -5.53 -7.21
N ALA A 105 13.88 -5.20 -5.96
CA ALA A 105 14.05 -3.83 -5.50
C ALA A 105 15.41 -3.26 -5.94
N THR A 106 15.41 -2.00 -6.36
CA THR A 106 16.63 -1.23 -6.55
C THR A 106 16.89 -0.44 -5.27
N ALA A 107 17.88 -0.85 -4.49
CA ALA A 107 18.29 -0.17 -3.26
C ALA A 107 19.81 -0.02 -3.21
N ASP A 108 20.29 0.89 -2.36
CA ASP A 108 21.72 1.08 -2.16
C ASP A 108 22.38 -0.16 -1.49
N PRO A 109 23.70 -0.34 -1.61
CA PRO A 109 24.39 -1.52 -1.08
C PRO A 109 24.17 -1.76 0.42
N GLN A 110 24.06 -0.70 1.22
CA GLN A 110 23.85 -0.83 2.67
C GLN A 110 22.43 -1.34 2.96
N SER A 111 21.42 -0.80 2.28
CA SER A 111 20.05 -1.28 2.35
C SER A 111 19.91 -2.76 1.95
N LEU A 112 20.65 -3.20 0.92
CA LEU A 112 20.67 -4.62 0.51
C LEU A 112 21.37 -5.52 1.53
N ALA A 113 22.44 -5.06 2.18
CA ALA A 113 23.09 -5.79 3.27
C ALA A 113 22.14 -5.97 4.47
N ILE A 114 21.41 -4.92 4.84
CA ILE A 114 20.37 -4.99 5.88
C ILE A 114 19.29 -5.99 5.48
N ALA A 115 18.79 -5.93 4.25
CA ALA A 115 17.77 -6.85 3.76
C ALA A 115 18.24 -8.31 3.82
N LYS A 116 19.48 -8.58 3.43
CA LYS A 116 20.09 -9.90 3.56
C LYS A 116 20.13 -10.36 5.01
N GLY A 117 20.57 -9.50 5.93
CA GLY A 117 20.56 -9.80 7.37
C GLY A 117 19.17 -10.15 7.89
N VAL A 118 18.17 -9.36 7.53
CA VAL A 118 16.75 -9.61 7.88
C VAL A 118 16.27 -10.95 7.32
N ILE A 119 16.51 -11.23 6.03
CA ILE A 119 16.09 -12.50 5.39
C ILE A 119 16.74 -13.71 6.06
N GLU A 120 18.03 -13.64 6.39
CA GLU A 120 18.73 -14.72 7.10
C GLU A 120 18.14 -14.92 8.51
N TYR A 121 17.83 -13.84 9.23
CA TYR A 121 17.19 -13.90 10.54
C TYR A 121 15.80 -14.56 10.47
N LEU A 122 14.96 -14.12 9.53
CA LEU A 122 13.60 -14.66 9.33
C LEU A 122 13.62 -16.15 8.95
N ASN A 123 14.69 -16.61 8.30
CA ASN A 123 14.90 -18.01 7.96
C ASN A 123 15.54 -18.84 9.10
N GLY A 124 15.64 -18.30 10.31
CA GLY A 124 16.22 -19.00 11.47
C GLY A 124 17.73 -19.17 11.39
N ARG A 125 18.45 -18.31 10.66
CA ARG A 125 19.91 -18.36 10.46
C ARG A 125 20.60 -17.13 11.08
N PRO A 126 20.54 -16.93 12.41
CA PRO A 126 21.03 -15.71 13.06
C PRO A 126 22.54 -15.49 12.90
N GLY A 127 23.35 -16.55 12.82
CA GLY A 127 24.80 -16.41 12.56
C GLY A 127 25.10 -15.77 11.21
N LYS A 128 24.36 -16.17 10.16
CA LYS A 128 24.46 -15.57 8.82
C LYS A 128 23.88 -14.16 8.78
N ALA A 129 22.84 -13.90 9.58
CA ALA A 129 22.29 -12.56 9.72
C ALA A 129 23.34 -11.58 10.29
N ILE A 130 24.06 -11.98 11.33
CA ILE A 130 25.15 -11.17 11.92
C ILE A 130 26.28 -10.95 10.91
N GLU A 131 26.69 -12.00 10.21
CA GLU A 131 27.73 -11.91 9.17
C GLU A 131 27.35 -10.93 8.06
N ALA A 132 26.08 -10.91 7.64
CA ALA A 132 25.58 -9.99 6.63
C ALA A 132 25.59 -8.50 7.06
N LEU A 133 25.72 -8.22 8.36
CA LEU A 133 25.67 -6.88 8.94
C LEU A 133 27.03 -6.40 9.48
N ARG A 134 28.10 -7.17 9.28
CA ARG A 134 29.48 -6.78 9.60
C ARG A 134 30.11 -5.98 8.47
#